data_AF-A0AAT9SZK2-F1
#
_entry.id   AF-A0AAT9SZK2-F1
#
_cell.length_a   1.000
_cell.length_b   1.000
_cell.length_c   1.000
_cell.angle_alpha   90.00
_cell.angle_beta   90.00
_cell.angle_gamma   90.00
#
_symmetry.space_group_name_H-M   'P 1'
#
loop_
_entity.id
_entity.type
_entity.pdbx_description
1 polymer ?
#
loop_
_entity_poly.entity_id
_entity_poly.type
_entity_poly.pdbx_seq_one_letter_code
_entity_poly.pdbx_strand_id
1 'polypeptide(L)'
;MMEALQDRLGPGSIVTAPEAMARYLVDWRGRYRGIAQAVLKPRDTAEVAAVMEWATATRTPVVPQGGNTGLSGGATPDASGRAVVLSLERMNRIRAIDTEGDTVVAEAGCVLATVQQASRAAGRLLAISLGSEGSCQIGGIVATNAGGINVIRHGMTRDLVLGLEYVLADGTVSRTPSLLRKDNTGYDLRHLLIGSEGTLAVITAASLRLLPAPRGTATALCGVGHPRDALALLGRLRDAGLAAIASFELMCEGEMQLVLDLLPAARTGLANRHRWYVFVETEGDSDEAARESLGAGMAAALENGTVADAVLAQNGRQAAAIWHLRFAVSEANRRTGPGFSYDVSVATAAVPAFLDSIEAELAVALPTARRLFVGHLGDGNMHVNVVPDPVHQEQAGGIEALRPLVDEIVYGTVTADAGSISAEHGIGRLKVAALGKARPAHELALMRAIKASFDPLGILNPGVVLAAT
;
A
#
# COMPACT_ATOMS: atom_id res chain seq x y z
N MET A 1 6.14 -26.42 -26.04
CA MET A 1 5.87 -26.54 -24.58
C MET A 1 4.80 -25.54 -24.09
N MET A 2 4.81 -24.27 -24.54
CA MET A 2 3.69 -23.33 -24.31
C MET A 2 2.43 -23.68 -25.14
N GLU A 3 2.59 -24.40 -26.26
CA GLU A 3 1.49 -24.90 -27.11
C GLU A 3 0.50 -25.78 -26.34
N ALA A 4 0.98 -26.63 -25.42
CA ALA A 4 0.10 -27.47 -24.59
C ALA A 4 -0.80 -26.66 -23.63
N LEU A 5 -0.45 -25.39 -23.38
CA LEU A 5 -1.24 -24.45 -22.59
C LEU A 5 -2.23 -23.67 -23.46
N GLN A 6 -1.98 -23.54 -24.78
CA GLN A 6 -2.88 -22.83 -25.71
C GLN A 6 -4.27 -23.49 -25.76
N ASP A 7 -4.35 -24.82 -25.75
CA ASP A 7 -5.62 -25.54 -25.80
C ASP A 7 -6.43 -25.40 -24.50
N ARG A 8 -5.77 -25.06 -23.38
CA ARG A 8 -6.38 -24.90 -22.06
C ARG A 8 -6.77 -23.46 -21.76
N LEU A 9 -6.26 -22.50 -22.53
CA LEU A 9 -6.52 -21.07 -22.35
C LEU A 9 -7.34 -20.52 -23.52
N GLY A 10 -8.21 -19.56 -23.24
CA GLY A 10 -8.96 -18.90 -24.31
C GLY A 10 -8.07 -18.15 -25.32
N PRO A 11 -8.62 -17.79 -26.50
CA PRO A 11 -7.94 -16.91 -27.44
C PRO A 11 -7.45 -15.60 -26.78
N GLY A 12 -6.25 -15.17 -27.17
CA GLY A 12 -5.64 -13.92 -26.67
C GLY A 12 -5.12 -13.98 -25.23
N SER A 13 -5.08 -15.17 -24.61
CA SER A 13 -4.59 -15.35 -23.24
C SER A 13 -3.08 -15.49 -23.13
N ILE A 14 -2.37 -15.72 -24.24
CA ILE A 14 -0.90 -15.83 -24.26
C ILE A 14 -0.36 -14.70 -25.13
N VAL A 15 0.48 -13.85 -24.53
CA VAL A 15 1.10 -12.70 -25.19
C VAL A 15 2.62 -12.90 -25.20
N THR A 16 3.22 -12.93 -26.38
CA THR A 16 4.67 -13.11 -26.59
C THR A 16 5.32 -11.99 -27.39
N ALA A 17 4.53 -11.13 -28.04
CA ALA A 17 5.05 -9.99 -28.79
C ALA A 17 5.72 -8.98 -27.82
N PRO A 18 6.99 -8.60 -28.05
CA PRO A 18 7.75 -7.73 -27.13
C PRO A 18 7.04 -6.42 -26.77
N GLU A 19 6.43 -5.77 -27.76
CA GLU A 19 5.73 -4.49 -27.59
C GLU A 19 4.49 -4.64 -26.71
N ALA A 20 3.77 -5.77 -26.85
CA ALA A 20 2.59 -6.07 -26.05
C ALA A 20 2.95 -6.47 -24.61
N MET A 21 4.17 -6.98 -24.39
CA MET A 21 4.68 -7.35 -23.06
C MET A 21 5.29 -6.17 -22.30
N ALA A 22 5.73 -5.11 -22.99
CA ALA A 22 6.57 -4.04 -22.44
C ALA A 22 6.08 -3.47 -21.10
N ARG A 23 4.75 -3.26 -20.95
CA ARG A 23 4.16 -2.69 -19.72
C ARG A 23 4.21 -3.61 -18.49
N TYR A 24 4.30 -4.92 -18.70
CA TYR A 24 4.32 -5.93 -17.63
C TYR A 24 5.74 -6.18 -17.11
N LEU A 25 6.74 -5.76 -17.87
CA LEU A 25 8.16 -6.03 -17.61
C LEU A 25 8.86 -4.92 -16.82
N VAL A 26 8.16 -3.83 -16.52
CA VAL A 26 8.71 -2.67 -15.80
C VAL A 26 7.83 -2.39 -14.59
N ASP A 27 8.45 -2.12 -13.44
CA ASP A 27 7.69 -1.71 -12.25
C ASP A 27 7.19 -0.27 -12.36
N TRP A 28 6.29 0.13 -11.46
CA TRP A 28 5.69 1.46 -11.47
C TRP A 28 6.71 2.60 -11.33
N ARG A 29 7.81 2.39 -10.58
CA ARG A 29 8.86 3.41 -10.40
C ARG A 29 9.90 3.42 -11.53
N GLY A 30 9.88 2.44 -12.43
CA GLY A 30 10.93 2.26 -13.45
C GLY A 30 12.28 1.84 -12.88
N ARG A 31 12.33 1.34 -11.64
CA ARG A 31 13.52 0.84 -10.95
C ARG A 31 13.92 -0.56 -11.44
N TYR A 32 12.93 -1.41 -11.71
CA TYR A 32 13.13 -2.79 -12.13
C TYR A 32 12.63 -2.99 -13.56
N ARG A 33 13.46 -3.66 -14.36
CA ARG A 33 13.09 -4.15 -15.69
C ARG A 33 13.46 -5.62 -15.79
N GLY A 34 12.46 -6.46 -16.02
CA GLY A 34 12.60 -7.90 -16.18
C GLY A 34 12.46 -8.38 -17.61
N ILE A 35 12.56 -9.69 -17.77
CA ILE A 35 12.32 -10.42 -19.02
C ILE A 35 11.40 -11.60 -18.67
N ALA A 36 10.40 -11.87 -19.51
CA ALA A 36 9.51 -13.02 -19.37
C ALA A 36 9.40 -13.79 -20.68
N GLN A 37 9.07 -15.08 -20.60
CA GLN A 37 8.78 -15.91 -21.78
C GLN A 37 7.47 -15.50 -22.46
N ALA A 38 6.48 -15.12 -21.64
CA ALA A 38 5.16 -14.68 -22.07
C ALA A 38 4.44 -13.95 -20.92
N VAL A 39 3.37 -13.23 -21.28
CA VAL A 39 2.33 -12.80 -20.35
C VAL A 39 1.10 -13.67 -20.56
N LEU A 40 0.65 -14.33 -19.50
CA LEU A 40 -0.53 -15.19 -19.45
C LEU A 40 -1.69 -14.42 -18.83
N LYS A 41 -2.86 -14.44 -19.47
CA LYS A 41 -4.04 -13.64 -19.12
C LYS A 41 -5.28 -14.54 -19.00
N PRO A 42 -5.37 -15.37 -17.94
CA PRO A 42 -6.51 -16.24 -17.71
C PRO A 42 -7.80 -15.44 -17.51
N ARG A 43 -8.93 -16.06 -17.84
CA ARG A 43 -10.28 -15.48 -17.74
C ARG A 43 -11.04 -15.92 -16.50
N ASP A 44 -10.61 -17.02 -15.90
CA ASP A 44 -11.23 -17.62 -14.73
C ASP A 44 -10.23 -18.46 -13.92
N THR A 45 -10.70 -18.97 -12.80
CA THR A 45 -9.91 -19.76 -11.84
C THR A 45 -9.46 -21.11 -12.41
N ALA A 46 -10.21 -21.69 -13.35
CA ALA A 46 -9.83 -22.96 -13.98
C ALA A 46 -8.66 -22.76 -14.94
N GLU A 47 -8.63 -21.64 -15.67
CA GLU A 47 -7.49 -21.26 -16.49
C GLU A 47 -6.25 -20.94 -15.63
N VAL A 48 -6.41 -20.30 -14.46
CA VAL A 48 -5.29 -20.12 -13.52
C VAL A 48 -4.75 -21.47 -13.03
N ALA A 49 -5.62 -22.41 -12.66
CA ALA A 49 -5.23 -23.78 -12.30
C ALA A 49 -4.44 -24.46 -13.42
N ALA A 50 -4.91 -24.35 -14.67
CA ALA A 50 -4.22 -24.89 -15.83
C ALA A 50 -2.81 -24.31 -16.02
N VAL A 51 -2.63 -23.00 -15.80
CA VAL A 51 -1.32 -22.34 -15.82
C VAL A 51 -0.42 -22.91 -14.72
N MET A 52 -0.93 -23.06 -13.50
CA MET A 52 -0.13 -23.52 -12.36
C MET A 52 0.29 -24.99 -12.49
N GLU A 53 -0.61 -25.86 -12.96
CA GLU A 53 -0.26 -27.26 -13.27
C GLU A 53 0.84 -27.36 -14.32
N TRP A 54 0.72 -26.58 -15.41
CA TRP A 54 1.73 -26.50 -16.45
C TRP A 54 3.06 -25.96 -15.91
N ALA A 55 3.02 -24.88 -15.13
CA ALA A 55 4.19 -24.27 -14.54
C ALA A 55 4.92 -25.24 -13.59
N THR A 56 4.18 -25.99 -12.77
CA THR A 56 4.72 -27.05 -11.91
C THR A 56 5.35 -28.18 -12.72
N ALA A 57 4.64 -28.70 -13.74
CA ALA A 57 5.16 -29.79 -14.58
C ALA A 57 6.45 -29.41 -15.33
N THR A 58 6.59 -28.13 -15.67
CA THR A 58 7.73 -27.60 -16.44
C THR A 58 8.77 -26.89 -15.57
N ARG A 59 8.52 -26.76 -14.27
CA ARG A 59 9.30 -25.93 -13.33
C ARG A 59 9.49 -24.49 -13.83
N THR A 60 8.47 -23.93 -14.46
CA THR A 60 8.49 -22.55 -14.96
C THR A 60 8.12 -21.58 -13.83
N PRO A 61 8.96 -20.60 -13.50
CA PRO A 61 8.60 -19.56 -12.55
C PRO A 61 7.39 -18.74 -13.00
N VAL A 62 6.50 -18.42 -12.08
CA VAL A 62 5.29 -17.62 -12.30
C VAL A 62 5.37 -16.36 -11.44
N VAL A 63 5.17 -15.20 -12.05
CA VAL A 63 5.07 -13.91 -11.36
C VAL A 63 3.63 -13.43 -11.45
N PRO A 64 2.82 -13.57 -10.37
CA PRO A 64 1.46 -13.04 -10.35
C PRO A 64 1.50 -11.51 -10.43
N GLN A 65 0.68 -10.94 -11.30
CA GLN A 65 0.62 -9.50 -11.50
C GLN A 65 -0.84 -9.02 -11.54
N GLY A 66 -1.17 -8.10 -10.64
CA GLY A 66 -2.41 -7.33 -10.67
C GLY A 66 -2.24 -6.03 -11.48
N GLY A 67 -2.63 -4.90 -10.89
CA GLY A 67 -2.51 -3.57 -11.51
C GLY A 67 -1.08 -3.02 -11.71
N ASN A 68 -0.04 -3.79 -11.34
CA ASN A 68 1.37 -3.40 -11.40
C ASN A 68 1.69 -2.04 -10.72
N THR A 69 1.05 -1.76 -9.58
CA THR A 69 1.23 -0.51 -8.81
C THR A 69 2.13 -0.67 -7.57
N GLY A 70 2.62 -1.89 -7.29
CA GLY A 70 3.47 -2.18 -6.13
C GLY A 70 4.85 -1.50 -6.21
N LEU A 71 5.40 -1.10 -5.06
CA LEU A 71 6.61 -0.26 -4.99
C LEU A 71 7.88 -1.01 -4.58
N SER A 72 7.77 -2.31 -4.34
CA SER A 72 8.88 -3.16 -3.85
C SER A 72 9.39 -4.15 -4.91
N GLY A 73 8.94 -4.03 -6.16
CA GLY A 73 9.39 -4.87 -7.28
C GLY A 73 8.84 -6.30 -7.29
N GLY A 74 7.91 -6.64 -6.39
CA GLY A 74 7.34 -7.99 -6.26
C GLY A 74 6.47 -8.42 -7.45
N ALA A 75 5.98 -7.47 -8.25
CA ALA A 75 5.16 -7.73 -9.43
C ALA A 75 5.98 -7.81 -10.73
N THR A 76 7.30 -7.62 -10.69
CA THR A 76 8.16 -7.55 -11.87
C THR A 76 9.01 -8.82 -11.99
N PRO A 77 9.08 -9.46 -13.18
CA PRO A 77 9.95 -10.61 -13.38
C PRO A 77 11.43 -10.24 -13.24
N ASP A 78 12.27 -11.23 -12.99
CA ASP A 78 13.72 -11.04 -12.97
C ASP A 78 14.30 -10.91 -14.39
N ALA A 79 15.62 -10.73 -14.48
CA ALA A 79 16.32 -10.61 -15.75
C ALA A 79 16.63 -11.96 -16.43
N SER A 80 16.25 -13.10 -15.84
CA SER A 80 16.64 -14.42 -16.35
C SER A 80 15.87 -14.82 -17.62
N GLY A 81 14.71 -14.21 -17.87
CA GLY A 81 13.84 -14.56 -18.98
C GLY A 81 13.13 -15.91 -18.82
N ARG A 82 13.29 -16.60 -17.68
CA ARG A 82 12.67 -17.91 -17.42
C ARG A 82 11.24 -17.82 -16.91
N ALA A 83 10.83 -16.69 -16.35
CA ALA A 83 9.50 -16.57 -15.78
C ALA A 83 8.42 -16.32 -16.83
N VAL A 84 7.18 -16.67 -16.51
CA VAL A 84 5.97 -16.08 -17.13
C VAL A 84 5.36 -15.07 -16.18
N VAL A 85 4.78 -13.99 -16.72
CA VAL A 85 3.93 -13.09 -15.95
C VAL A 85 2.50 -13.61 -16.03
N LEU A 86 1.84 -13.79 -14.88
CA LEU A 86 0.44 -14.18 -14.80
C LEU A 86 -0.40 -12.96 -14.45
N SER A 87 -0.97 -12.30 -15.47
CA SER A 87 -1.82 -11.13 -15.30
C SER A 87 -3.27 -11.54 -15.04
N LEU A 88 -3.84 -11.05 -13.94
CA LEU A 88 -5.22 -11.34 -13.54
C LEU A 88 -6.23 -10.34 -14.14
N GLU A 89 -5.81 -9.42 -15.00
CA GLU A 89 -6.61 -8.27 -15.45
C GLU A 89 -7.93 -8.63 -16.17
N ARG A 90 -8.07 -9.86 -16.67
CA ARG A 90 -9.31 -10.34 -17.33
C ARG A 90 -10.30 -10.96 -16.34
N MET A 91 -9.87 -11.26 -15.11
CA MET A 91 -10.73 -11.72 -14.02
C MET A 91 -11.24 -10.50 -13.25
N ASN A 92 -12.15 -9.74 -13.86
CA ASN A 92 -12.57 -8.41 -13.39
C ASN A 92 -14.07 -8.31 -13.06
N ARG A 93 -14.74 -9.43 -12.77
CA ARG A 93 -16.16 -9.45 -12.42
C ARG A 93 -16.39 -9.22 -10.92
N ILE A 94 -17.30 -8.31 -10.60
CA ILE A 94 -17.94 -8.25 -9.29
C ILE A 94 -19.02 -9.32 -9.30
N ARG A 95 -18.80 -10.41 -8.55
CA ARG A 95 -19.65 -11.60 -8.57
C ARG A 95 -20.95 -11.39 -7.78
N ALA A 96 -20.90 -10.67 -6.67
CA ALA A 96 -22.06 -10.38 -5.84
C ALA A 96 -21.81 -9.13 -4.96
N ILE A 97 -22.89 -8.39 -4.66
CA ILE A 97 -22.94 -7.41 -3.59
C ILE A 97 -24.17 -7.77 -2.74
N ASP A 98 -23.94 -8.08 -1.47
CA ASP A 98 -24.99 -8.37 -0.50
C ASP A 98 -25.06 -7.21 0.50
N THR A 99 -26.15 -6.45 0.40
CA THR A 99 -26.39 -5.29 1.28
C THR A 99 -26.93 -5.68 2.65
N GLU A 100 -27.49 -6.88 2.81
CA GLU A 100 -27.95 -7.38 4.12
C GLU A 100 -26.78 -7.96 4.92
N GLY A 101 -25.90 -8.71 4.25
CA GLY A 101 -24.66 -9.25 4.85
C GLY A 101 -23.50 -8.24 4.94
N ASP A 102 -23.63 -7.09 4.29
CA ASP A 102 -22.57 -6.10 4.08
C ASP A 102 -21.31 -6.74 3.49
N THR A 103 -21.44 -7.38 2.32
CA THR A 103 -20.32 -8.04 1.64
C THR A 103 -20.28 -7.76 0.15
N VAL A 104 -19.07 -7.81 -0.42
CA VAL A 104 -18.84 -7.85 -1.87
C VAL A 104 -17.92 -9.02 -2.20
N VAL A 105 -18.24 -9.75 -3.27
CA VAL A 105 -17.35 -10.76 -3.84
C VAL A 105 -16.83 -10.25 -5.16
N ALA A 106 -15.52 -10.06 -5.27
CA ALA A 106 -14.86 -9.53 -6.45
C ALA A 106 -13.72 -10.44 -6.90
N GLU A 107 -13.58 -10.58 -8.22
CA GLU A 107 -12.42 -11.27 -8.80
C GLU A 107 -11.14 -10.46 -8.58
N ALA A 108 -10.01 -11.16 -8.57
CA ALA A 108 -8.70 -10.60 -8.21
C ALA A 108 -8.24 -9.47 -9.15
N GLY A 109 -8.70 -9.45 -10.41
CA GLY A 109 -8.41 -8.42 -11.38
C GLY A 109 -9.36 -7.22 -11.36
N CYS A 110 -10.37 -7.19 -10.48
CA CYS A 110 -11.23 -6.01 -10.32
C CYS A 110 -10.40 -4.82 -9.84
N VAL A 111 -10.53 -3.68 -10.53
CA VAL A 111 -9.93 -2.40 -10.10
C VAL A 111 -10.66 -1.90 -8.86
N LEU A 112 -9.92 -1.44 -7.85
CA LEU A 112 -10.49 -0.99 -6.56
C LEU A 112 -11.55 0.09 -6.75
N ALA A 113 -11.28 1.13 -7.54
CA ALA A 113 -12.23 2.20 -7.82
C ALA A 113 -13.55 1.69 -8.42
N THR A 114 -13.50 0.64 -9.25
CA THR A 114 -14.71 0.01 -9.83
C THR A 114 -15.53 -0.70 -8.76
N VAL A 115 -14.89 -1.45 -7.85
CA VAL A 115 -15.58 -2.14 -6.76
C VAL A 115 -16.16 -1.15 -5.76
N GLN A 116 -15.42 -0.10 -5.42
CA GLN A 116 -15.91 1.00 -4.59
C GLN A 116 -17.12 1.71 -5.22
N GLN A 117 -17.09 2.00 -6.53
CA GLN A 117 -18.20 2.64 -7.24
C GLN A 117 -19.47 1.76 -7.19
N ALA A 118 -19.33 0.46 -7.45
CA ALA A 118 -20.45 -0.47 -7.37
C ALA A 118 -21.01 -0.58 -5.94
N SER A 119 -20.13 -0.60 -4.93
CA SER A 119 -20.52 -0.60 -3.52
C SER A 119 -21.28 0.68 -3.13
N ARG A 120 -20.78 1.85 -3.56
CA ARG A 120 -21.45 3.14 -3.34
C ARG A 120 -22.82 3.21 -4.00
N ALA A 121 -22.95 2.68 -5.22
CA ALA A 121 -24.24 2.58 -5.90
C ALA A 121 -25.25 1.69 -5.15
N ALA A 122 -24.77 0.73 -4.35
CA ALA A 122 -25.57 -0.09 -3.45
C ALA A 122 -25.74 0.52 -2.04
N GLY A 123 -25.33 1.78 -1.83
CA GLY A 123 -25.43 2.45 -0.52
C GLY A 123 -24.46 1.88 0.53
N ARG A 124 -23.30 1.39 0.10
CA ARG A 124 -22.28 0.78 0.95
C ARG A 124 -20.89 1.36 0.67
N LEU A 125 -19.98 1.18 1.62
CA LEU A 125 -18.59 1.60 1.58
C LEU A 125 -17.67 0.38 1.58
N LEU A 126 -16.81 0.27 0.57
CA LEU A 126 -15.60 -0.55 0.65
C LEU A 126 -14.48 0.36 1.16
N ALA A 127 -14.09 0.17 2.42
CA ALA A 127 -13.32 1.15 3.18
C ALA A 127 -11.79 1.01 3.04
N ILE A 128 -11.33 0.74 1.82
CA ILE A 128 -9.91 0.72 1.45
C ILE A 128 -9.69 1.97 0.62
N SER A 129 -8.79 2.86 1.03
CA SER A 129 -8.47 4.07 0.27
C SER A 129 -6.97 4.33 0.16
N LEU A 130 -6.47 4.43 -1.07
CA LEU A 130 -5.05 4.52 -1.38
C LEU A 130 -4.81 5.21 -2.74
N GLY A 131 -3.64 5.84 -2.91
CA GLY A 131 -3.37 6.69 -4.08
C GLY A 131 -3.39 6.00 -5.46
N SER A 132 -3.41 4.66 -5.50
CA SER A 132 -3.45 3.87 -6.74
C SER A 132 -4.82 3.25 -7.06
N GLU A 133 -5.90 3.67 -6.39
CA GLU A 133 -7.28 3.16 -6.52
C GLU A 133 -7.78 2.96 -7.96
N GLY A 134 -7.38 3.84 -8.88
CA GLY A 134 -7.78 3.79 -10.29
C GLY A 134 -7.10 2.68 -11.11
N SER A 135 -6.10 2.00 -10.56
CA SER A 135 -5.29 1.00 -11.26
C SER A 135 -5.02 -0.26 -10.44
N CYS A 136 -4.91 -0.16 -9.11
CA CYS A 136 -4.69 -1.32 -8.26
C CYS A 136 -5.88 -2.28 -8.32
N GLN A 137 -5.59 -3.57 -8.19
CA GLN A 137 -6.59 -4.63 -8.32
C GLN A 137 -6.72 -5.41 -7.01
N ILE A 138 -7.92 -5.91 -6.73
CA ILE A 138 -8.28 -6.57 -5.45
C ILE A 138 -7.27 -7.66 -5.06
N GLY A 139 -6.87 -8.53 -5.98
CA GLY A 139 -5.90 -9.59 -5.70
C GLY A 139 -4.53 -9.05 -5.27
N GLY A 140 -4.08 -7.95 -5.89
CA GLY A 140 -2.85 -7.26 -5.50
C GLY A 140 -2.95 -6.63 -4.11
N ILE A 141 -4.05 -5.93 -3.83
CA ILE A 141 -4.34 -5.31 -2.52
C ILE A 141 -4.30 -6.36 -1.41
N VAL A 142 -4.96 -7.50 -1.62
CA VAL A 142 -4.95 -8.61 -0.66
C VAL A 142 -3.55 -9.22 -0.55
N ALA A 143 -2.88 -9.49 -1.67
CA ALA A 143 -1.55 -10.09 -1.67
C ALA A 143 -0.48 -9.22 -1.00
N THR A 144 -0.63 -7.89 -1.01
CA THR A 144 0.28 -6.98 -0.31
C THR A 144 -0.21 -6.57 1.07
N ASN A 145 -1.41 -6.97 1.48
CA ASN A 145 -2.11 -6.45 2.67
C ASN A 145 -2.10 -4.91 2.69
N ALA A 146 -2.54 -4.28 1.59
CA ALA A 146 -2.47 -2.83 1.47
C ALA A 146 -3.21 -2.12 2.63
N GLY A 147 -2.63 -1.03 3.10
CA GLY A 147 -3.25 -0.12 4.06
C GLY A 147 -3.88 1.07 3.33
N GLY A 148 -3.50 2.27 3.75
CA GLY A 148 -3.95 3.54 3.21
C GLY A 148 -4.56 4.47 4.25
N ILE A 149 -5.14 5.57 3.79
CA ILE A 149 -5.48 6.71 4.66
C ILE A 149 -6.61 6.45 5.67
N ASN A 150 -7.33 5.33 5.56
CA ASN A 150 -8.47 5.01 6.42
C ASN A 150 -8.20 3.87 7.44
N VAL A 151 -6.95 3.42 7.55
CA VAL A 151 -6.56 2.31 8.44
C VAL A 151 -6.90 2.61 9.89
N ILE A 152 -6.69 3.85 10.35
CA ILE A 152 -7.02 4.29 11.72
C ILE A 152 -8.48 3.98 12.11
N ARG A 153 -9.39 3.97 11.13
CA ARG A 153 -10.83 3.76 11.35
C ARG A 153 -11.29 2.35 11.04
N HIS A 154 -10.80 1.77 9.96
CA HIS A 154 -11.37 0.53 9.40
C HIS A 154 -10.42 -0.67 9.41
N GLY A 155 -9.17 -0.47 9.82
CA GLY A 155 -8.14 -1.49 9.80
C GLY A 155 -7.48 -1.67 8.43
N MET A 156 -6.56 -2.62 8.36
CA MET A 156 -5.87 -3.00 7.15
C MET A 156 -6.78 -3.80 6.22
N THR A 157 -6.37 -4.02 4.96
CA THR A 157 -7.11 -4.92 4.05
C THR A 157 -7.43 -6.27 4.70
N ARG A 158 -6.51 -6.83 5.49
CA ARG A 158 -6.71 -8.07 6.24
C ARG A 158 -7.97 -8.07 7.11
N ASP A 159 -8.31 -6.95 7.74
CA ASP A 159 -9.48 -6.82 8.62
C ASP A 159 -10.79 -6.78 7.83
N LEU A 160 -10.70 -6.49 6.53
CA LEU A 160 -11.84 -6.42 5.61
C LEU A 160 -12.02 -7.71 4.80
N VAL A 161 -11.06 -8.65 4.80
CA VAL A 161 -11.20 -9.92 4.07
C VAL A 161 -12.03 -10.93 4.86
N LEU A 162 -13.12 -11.42 4.25
CA LEU A 162 -13.97 -12.49 4.79
C LEU A 162 -13.62 -13.87 4.22
N GLY A 163 -13.01 -13.93 3.04
CA GLY A 163 -12.69 -15.19 2.40
C GLY A 163 -11.91 -14.99 1.11
N LEU A 164 -11.22 -16.05 0.69
CA LEU A 164 -10.37 -16.05 -0.51
C LEU A 164 -10.65 -17.27 -1.37
N GLU A 165 -10.68 -17.05 -2.68
CA GLU A 165 -10.54 -18.09 -3.70
C GLU A 165 -9.11 -18.01 -4.25
N TYR A 166 -8.40 -19.12 -4.30
CA TYR A 166 -6.99 -19.14 -4.69
C TYR A 166 -6.57 -20.47 -5.33
N VAL A 167 -5.46 -20.43 -6.06
CA VAL A 167 -4.84 -21.57 -6.73
C VAL A 167 -3.43 -21.75 -6.19
N LEU A 168 -3.13 -22.97 -5.73
CA LEU A 168 -1.82 -23.37 -5.22
C LEU A 168 -0.82 -23.63 -6.37
N ALA A 169 0.46 -23.81 -6.03
CA ALA A 169 1.52 -24.05 -7.00
C ALA A 169 1.24 -25.26 -7.90
N ASP A 170 0.67 -26.33 -7.34
CA ASP A 170 0.31 -27.57 -8.04
C ASP A 170 -0.97 -27.46 -8.88
N GLY A 171 -1.68 -26.32 -8.85
CA GLY A 171 -2.95 -26.10 -9.51
C GLY A 171 -4.19 -26.40 -8.67
N THR A 172 -4.03 -26.89 -7.43
CA THR A 172 -5.16 -27.15 -6.53
C THR A 172 -5.94 -25.86 -6.27
N VAL A 173 -7.26 -25.91 -6.51
CA VAL A 173 -8.16 -24.77 -6.34
C VAL A 173 -8.86 -24.85 -4.99
N SER A 174 -8.75 -23.78 -4.20
CA SER A 174 -9.57 -23.54 -3.01
C SER A 174 -10.70 -22.57 -3.36
N ARG A 175 -11.95 -23.03 -3.26
CA ARG A 175 -13.17 -22.27 -3.66
C ARG A 175 -13.97 -21.75 -2.48
N THR A 176 -13.30 -21.23 -1.47
CA THR A 176 -13.91 -20.84 -0.19
C THR A 176 -13.82 -19.33 0.09
N PRO A 177 -14.41 -18.46 -0.75
CA PRO A 177 -14.66 -17.07 -0.34
C PRO A 177 -15.82 -17.05 0.66
N SER A 178 -15.55 -17.46 1.90
CA SER A 178 -16.51 -17.42 3.00
C SER A 178 -17.11 -16.02 3.11
N LEU A 179 -18.42 -15.95 3.34
CA LEU A 179 -19.14 -14.70 3.66
C LEU A 179 -19.36 -14.56 5.17
N LEU A 180 -18.91 -15.56 5.94
CA LEU A 180 -19.19 -15.67 7.36
C LEU A 180 -18.35 -14.68 8.16
N ARG A 181 -18.98 -14.07 9.16
CA ARG A 181 -18.29 -13.22 10.15
C ARG A 181 -17.55 -14.02 11.21
N LYS A 182 -18.00 -15.25 11.45
CA LYS A 182 -17.48 -16.15 12.47
C LYS A 182 -17.38 -17.54 11.87
N ASP A 183 -16.17 -18.04 11.79
CA ASP A 183 -15.90 -19.38 11.29
C ASP A 183 -14.63 -19.90 11.96
N ASN A 184 -14.81 -20.77 12.95
CA ASN A 184 -13.71 -21.31 13.77
C ASN A 184 -13.47 -22.80 13.46
N THR A 185 -13.69 -23.24 12.21
CA THR A 185 -13.54 -24.64 11.81
C THR A 185 -12.11 -24.97 11.36
N GLY A 186 -11.13 -24.71 12.23
CA GLY A 186 -9.71 -25.00 11.97
C GLY A 186 -8.83 -23.75 11.83
N TYR A 187 -7.69 -23.88 11.14
CA TYR A 187 -6.77 -22.77 10.92
C TYR A 187 -7.30 -21.77 9.90
N ASP A 188 -7.13 -20.50 10.18
CA ASP A 188 -7.47 -19.45 9.23
C ASP A 188 -6.33 -19.21 8.22
N LEU A 189 -6.36 -20.01 7.15
CA LEU A 189 -5.35 -19.96 6.09
C LEU A 189 -5.37 -18.64 5.30
N ARG A 190 -6.46 -17.87 5.36
CA ARG A 190 -6.55 -16.57 4.69
C ARG A 190 -5.44 -15.66 5.19
N HIS A 191 -5.12 -15.73 6.49
CA HIS A 191 -4.10 -14.89 7.08
C HIS A 191 -2.68 -15.19 6.60
N LEU A 192 -2.39 -16.41 6.14
CA LEU A 192 -1.11 -16.73 5.49
C LEU A 192 -1.01 -16.12 4.09
N LEU A 193 -2.13 -16.04 3.37
CA LEU A 193 -2.16 -15.58 1.98
C LEU A 193 -2.21 -14.05 1.85
N ILE A 194 -2.92 -13.37 2.75
CA ILE A 194 -2.94 -11.90 2.80
C ILE A 194 -1.54 -11.42 3.18
N GLY A 195 -0.92 -10.56 2.37
CA GLY A 195 0.47 -10.13 2.56
C GLY A 195 1.54 -11.12 2.08
N SER A 196 1.18 -12.21 1.41
CA SER A 196 2.14 -13.20 0.87
C SER A 196 2.85 -12.77 -0.43
N GLU A 197 2.41 -11.68 -1.05
CA GLU A 197 2.95 -11.13 -2.30
C GLU A 197 2.99 -12.14 -3.46
N GLY A 198 2.02 -13.06 -3.50
CA GLY A 198 1.91 -14.09 -4.54
C GLY A 198 2.93 -15.22 -4.42
N THR A 199 3.62 -15.32 -3.28
CA THR A 199 4.63 -16.37 -3.04
C THR A 199 4.03 -17.68 -2.55
N LEU A 200 2.80 -17.69 -2.03
CA LEU A 200 2.16 -18.89 -1.49
C LEU A 200 1.03 -19.43 -2.37
N ALA A 201 0.28 -18.55 -3.03
CA ALA A 201 -0.81 -18.91 -3.93
C ALA A 201 -1.13 -17.76 -4.88
N VAL A 202 -1.85 -18.06 -5.96
CA VAL A 202 -2.47 -17.05 -6.83
C VAL A 202 -3.89 -16.80 -6.34
N ILE A 203 -4.16 -15.62 -5.78
CA ILE A 203 -5.50 -15.20 -5.38
C ILE A 203 -6.32 -14.90 -6.64
N THR A 204 -7.51 -15.46 -6.75
CA THR A 204 -8.38 -15.34 -7.93
C THR A 204 -9.71 -14.63 -7.64
N ALA A 205 -10.17 -14.63 -6.40
CA ALA A 205 -11.25 -13.78 -5.91
C ALA A 205 -11.17 -13.57 -4.39
N ALA A 206 -11.82 -12.52 -3.90
CA ALA A 206 -11.97 -12.24 -2.48
C ALA A 206 -13.42 -11.86 -2.14
N SER A 207 -13.88 -12.31 -0.99
CA SER A 207 -15.04 -11.73 -0.31
C SER A 207 -14.56 -10.69 0.69
N LEU A 208 -15.08 -9.47 0.57
CA LEU A 208 -14.69 -8.32 1.38
C LEU A 208 -15.91 -7.80 2.15
N ARG A 209 -15.65 -7.38 3.38
CA ARG A 209 -16.59 -6.65 4.22
C ARG A 209 -16.86 -5.28 3.60
N LEU A 210 -18.15 -4.96 3.46
CA LEU A 210 -18.63 -3.61 3.27
C LEU A 210 -19.03 -3.00 4.62
N LEU A 211 -19.11 -1.67 4.64
CA LEU A 211 -19.64 -0.89 5.75
C LEU A 211 -20.81 -0.04 5.23
N PRO A 212 -21.68 0.45 6.13
CA PRO A 212 -22.59 1.54 5.78
C PRO A 212 -21.79 2.72 5.23
N ALA A 213 -22.29 3.37 4.17
CA ALA A 213 -21.70 4.62 3.72
C ALA A 213 -21.85 5.70 4.80
N PRO A 214 -20.80 6.52 5.06
CA PRO A 214 -20.92 7.63 5.99
C PRO A 214 -22.02 8.58 5.49
N ARG A 215 -22.85 9.06 6.42
CA ARG A 215 -23.95 9.99 6.09
C ARG A 215 -23.48 11.42 5.92
N GLY A 216 -22.33 11.74 6.50
CA GLY A 216 -21.56 12.90 6.12
C GLY A 216 -20.11 12.83 6.54
N THR A 217 -19.30 13.70 5.95
CA THR A 217 -17.88 13.80 6.24
C THR A 217 -17.46 15.26 6.37
N ALA A 218 -16.39 15.49 7.14
CA ALA A 218 -15.75 16.79 7.23
C ALA A 218 -14.23 16.64 7.17
N THR A 219 -13.60 17.53 6.42
CA THR A 219 -12.16 17.54 6.18
C THR A 219 -11.56 18.85 6.67
N ALA A 220 -10.45 18.78 7.39
CA ALA A 220 -9.65 19.93 7.78
C ALA A 220 -8.18 19.74 7.39
N LEU A 221 -7.53 20.85 7.07
CA LEU A 221 -6.07 20.96 6.98
C LEU A 221 -5.60 21.94 8.05
N CYS A 222 -4.63 21.55 8.86
CA CYS A 222 -4.09 22.45 9.88
C CYS A 222 -2.56 22.42 9.94
N GLY A 223 -1.98 23.54 10.39
CA GLY A 223 -0.55 23.72 10.59
C GLY A 223 -0.15 23.52 12.04
N VAL A 224 0.92 22.75 12.27
CA VAL A 224 1.49 22.50 13.61
C VAL A 224 3.01 22.71 13.61
N GLY A 225 3.58 22.94 14.79
CA GLY A 225 5.03 23.16 14.96
C GLY A 225 5.84 21.86 14.98
N HIS A 226 5.28 20.80 15.57
CA HIS A 226 5.95 19.52 15.78
C HIS A 226 5.01 18.32 15.56
N PRO A 227 5.51 17.13 15.17
CA PRO A 227 4.71 15.90 15.15
C PRO A 227 4.10 15.54 16.50
N ARG A 228 4.68 16.05 17.60
CA ARG A 228 4.14 15.88 18.96
C ARG A 228 2.83 16.63 19.14
N ASP A 229 2.71 17.81 18.54
CA ASP A 229 1.49 18.61 18.58
C ASP A 229 0.39 17.95 17.73
N ALA A 230 0.75 17.33 16.61
CA ALA A 230 -0.17 16.53 15.81
C ALA A 230 -0.73 15.33 16.60
N LEU A 231 0.10 14.63 17.39
CA LEU A 231 -0.38 13.57 18.27
C LEU A 231 -1.27 14.10 19.41
N ALA A 232 -0.90 15.24 19.99
CA ALA A 232 -1.74 15.89 21.00
C ALA A 232 -3.11 16.27 20.44
N LEU A 233 -3.15 16.78 19.19
CA LEU A 233 -4.38 17.04 18.46
C LEU A 233 -5.22 15.77 18.28
N LEU A 234 -4.61 14.67 17.81
CA LEU A 234 -5.29 13.38 17.65
C LEU A 234 -5.93 12.91 18.97
N GLY A 235 -5.19 12.99 20.08
CA GLY A 235 -5.70 12.66 21.41
C GLY A 235 -6.88 13.54 21.82
N ARG A 236 -6.76 14.86 21.66
CA ARG A 236 -7.84 15.81 21.98
C ARG A 236 -9.11 15.58 21.17
N LEU A 237 -8.99 15.31 19.87
CA LEU A 237 -10.15 15.02 19.03
C LEU A 237 -10.86 13.74 19.49
N ARG A 238 -10.11 12.70 19.87
CA ARG A 238 -10.67 11.47 20.45
C ARG A 238 -11.37 11.74 21.79
N ASP A 239 -10.72 12.48 22.69
CA ASP A 239 -11.25 12.83 24.01
C ASP A 239 -12.51 13.71 23.92
N ALA A 240 -12.60 14.55 22.89
CA ALA A 240 -13.78 15.35 22.57
C ALA A 240 -14.94 14.55 21.98
N GLY A 241 -14.80 13.21 21.87
CA GLY A 241 -15.86 12.34 21.38
C GLY A 241 -15.96 12.23 19.86
N LEU A 242 -14.99 12.75 19.09
CA LEU A 242 -14.88 12.50 17.65
C LEU A 242 -14.34 11.07 17.44
N ALA A 243 -15.13 10.07 17.83
CA ALA A 243 -14.76 8.65 17.70
C ALA A 243 -14.68 8.19 16.23
N ALA A 244 -15.11 9.02 15.28
CA ALA A 244 -15.18 8.72 13.86
C ALA A 244 -14.10 9.46 13.03
N ILE A 245 -12.88 9.57 13.55
CA ILE A 245 -11.73 10.01 12.74
C ILE A 245 -11.48 8.95 11.67
N ALA A 246 -11.76 9.29 10.41
CA ALA A 246 -11.55 8.43 9.25
C ALA A 246 -10.09 8.45 8.81
N SER A 247 -9.42 9.61 8.88
CA SER A 247 -8.04 9.77 8.48
C SER A 247 -7.31 10.80 9.33
N PHE A 248 -6.03 10.57 9.58
CA PHE A 248 -5.16 11.50 10.32
C PHE A 248 -3.73 11.43 9.77
N GLU A 249 -3.46 12.28 8.79
CA GLU A 249 -2.20 12.29 8.03
C GLU A 249 -1.28 13.41 8.50
N LEU A 250 0.03 13.20 8.39
CA LEU A 250 1.06 14.17 8.70
C LEU A 250 1.95 14.39 7.46
N MET A 251 2.33 15.63 7.17
CA MET A 251 3.22 15.99 6.06
C MET A 251 4.15 17.12 6.47
N CYS A 252 5.45 17.01 6.18
CA CYS A 252 6.40 18.09 6.47
C CYS A 252 6.35 19.20 5.40
N GLU A 253 6.89 20.36 5.73
CA GLU A 253 6.96 21.52 4.82
C GLU A 253 7.65 21.21 3.49
N GLY A 254 8.76 20.48 3.54
CA GLY A 254 9.53 20.14 2.34
C GLY A 254 8.73 19.31 1.34
N GLU A 255 7.89 18.39 1.83
CA GLU A 255 7.01 17.57 1.01
C GLU A 255 5.83 18.40 0.47
N MET A 256 5.20 19.23 1.31
CA MET A 256 4.14 20.15 0.87
C MET A 256 4.64 21.08 -0.24
N GLN A 257 5.87 21.60 -0.14
CA GLN A 257 6.44 22.47 -1.17
C GLN A 257 6.59 21.74 -2.51
N LEU A 258 7.03 20.48 -2.52
CA LEU A 258 7.11 19.68 -3.75
C LEU A 258 5.77 19.50 -4.42
N VAL A 259 4.73 19.26 -3.63
CA VAL A 259 3.36 19.14 -4.13
C VAL A 259 2.88 20.46 -4.74
N LEU A 260 3.15 21.59 -4.09
CA LEU A 260 2.77 22.91 -4.60
C LEU A 260 3.54 23.29 -5.88
N ASP A 261 4.81 22.89 -6.00
CA ASP A 261 5.61 23.08 -7.21
C ASP A 261 5.06 22.24 -8.37
N LEU A 262 4.59 21.02 -8.09
CA LEU A 262 3.93 20.14 -9.05
C LEU A 262 2.56 20.68 -9.49
N LEU A 263 1.83 21.34 -8.58
CA LEU A 263 0.46 21.80 -8.76
C LEU A 263 0.35 23.34 -8.64
N PRO A 264 0.70 24.11 -9.68
CA PRO A 264 0.80 25.58 -9.59
C PRO A 264 -0.51 26.30 -9.20
N ALA A 265 -1.66 25.66 -9.37
CA ALA A 265 -2.97 26.19 -8.99
C ALA A 265 -3.41 25.79 -7.57
N ALA A 266 -2.76 24.80 -6.95
CA ALA A 266 -3.13 24.30 -5.63
C ALA A 266 -2.69 25.28 -4.53
N ARG A 267 -3.47 25.37 -3.47
CA ARG A 267 -3.21 26.23 -2.30
C ARG A 267 -3.59 25.45 -1.05
N THR A 268 -2.88 25.69 0.05
CA THR A 268 -3.24 25.11 1.37
C THR A 268 -4.47 25.80 1.96
N GLY A 269 -4.66 27.09 1.66
CA GLY A 269 -5.69 27.93 2.28
C GLY A 269 -5.32 28.49 3.65
N LEU A 270 -4.22 28.01 4.24
CA LEU A 270 -3.66 28.51 5.50
C LEU A 270 -3.00 29.89 5.26
N ALA A 271 -3.03 30.75 6.27
CA ALA A 271 -2.45 32.09 6.23
C ALA A 271 -0.92 32.06 6.21
N ASN A 272 -0.31 31.09 6.88
CA ASN A 272 1.14 30.96 7.02
C ASN A 272 1.66 29.61 6.51
N ARG A 273 2.97 29.57 6.30
CA ARG A 273 3.71 28.32 6.13
C ARG A 273 3.96 27.69 7.50
N HIS A 274 3.86 26.37 7.56
CA HIS A 274 4.09 25.59 8.78
C HIS A 274 5.11 24.49 8.51
N ARG A 275 5.87 24.13 9.55
CA ARG A 275 6.85 23.04 9.50
C ARG A 275 6.18 21.70 9.23
N TRP A 276 4.96 21.53 9.76
CA TRP A 276 4.15 20.33 9.60
C TRP A 276 2.69 20.69 9.32
N TYR A 277 2.07 19.88 8.46
CA TYR A 277 0.68 19.95 8.07
C TYR A 277 -0.01 18.65 8.47
N VAL A 278 -1.22 18.77 9.02
CA VAL A 278 -2.06 17.64 9.40
C VAL A 278 -3.34 17.68 8.56
N PHE A 279 -3.67 16.53 7.97
CA PHE A 279 -4.94 16.33 7.27
C PHE A 279 -5.83 15.48 8.17
N VAL A 280 -7.03 15.97 8.44
CA VAL A 280 -8.00 15.26 9.28
C VAL A 280 -9.28 15.09 8.50
N GLU A 281 -9.81 13.86 8.48
CA GLU A 281 -11.17 13.60 8.03
C GLU A 281 -11.95 12.88 9.13
N THR A 282 -13.21 13.28 9.28
CA THR A 282 -14.14 12.70 10.25
C THR A 282 -15.45 12.36 9.57
N GLU A 283 -16.10 11.30 10.05
CA GLU A 283 -17.44 10.90 9.63
C GLU A 283 -18.48 11.37 10.66
N GLY A 284 -19.70 11.64 10.21
CA GLY A 284 -20.83 11.99 11.07
C GLY A 284 -22.17 11.55 10.49
N ASP A 285 -23.25 11.84 11.22
CA ASP A 285 -24.62 11.54 10.80
C ASP A 285 -25.12 12.43 9.64
N SER A 286 -24.44 13.55 9.39
CA SER A 286 -24.64 14.44 8.25
C SER A 286 -23.38 15.28 8.04
N ASP A 287 -23.24 15.92 6.87
CA ASP A 287 -22.11 16.81 6.59
C ASP A 287 -22.08 17.99 7.57
N GLU A 288 -23.25 18.50 7.97
CA GLU A 288 -23.40 19.57 8.95
C GLU A 288 -22.84 19.15 10.31
N ALA A 289 -23.25 17.98 10.82
CA ALA A 289 -22.83 17.47 12.12
C ALA A 289 -21.32 17.14 12.15
N ALA A 290 -20.80 16.53 11.09
CA ALA A 290 -19.37 16.26 10.97
C ALA A 290 -18.56 17.58 10.97
N ARG A 291 -19.03 18.59 10.22
CA ARG A 291 -18.37 19.90 10.10
C ARG A 291 -18.42 20.68 11.41
N GLU A 292 -19.54 20.66 12.12
CA GLU A 292 -19.69 21.30 13.43
C GLU A 292 -18.72 20.67 14.45
N SER A 293 -18.71 19.35 14.55
CA SER A 293 -17.86 18.64 15.50
C SER A 293 -16.37 18.83 15.21
N LEU A 294 -15.95 18.71 13.95
CA LEU A 294 -14.56 18.94 13.56
C LEU A 294 -14.17 20.42 13.75
N GLY A 295 -15.06 21.34 13.40
CA GLY A 295 -14.87 22.78 13.60
C GLY A 295 -14.66 23.14 15.07
N ALA A 296 -15.49 22.61 15.97
CA ALA A 296 -15.33 22.81 17.41
C ALA A 296 -14.01 22.25 17.94
N GLY A 297 -13.61 21.05 17.48
CA GLY A 297 -12.31 20.46 17.82
C GLY A 297 -11.12 21.31 17.36
N MET A 298 -11.19 21.85 16.14
CA MET A 298 -10.15 22.74 15.60
C MET A 298 -10.10 24.08 16.33
N ALA A 299 -11.25 24.67 16.66
CA ALA A 299 -11.31 25.91 17.43
C ALA A 299 -10.66 25.74 18.81
N ALA A 300 -11.00 24.67 19.54
CA ALA A 300 -10.38 24.37 20.83
C ALA A 300 -8.85 24.14 20.71
N ALA A 301 -8.39 23.52 19.62
CA ALA A 301 -6.97 23.30 19.36
C ALA A 301 -6.21 24.59 19.02
N LEU A 302 -6.86 25.56 18.36
CA LEU A 302 -6.32 26.90 18.14
C LEU A 302 -6.22 27.68 19.46
N GLU A 303 -7.29 27.68 20.26
CA GLU A 303 -7.35 28.40 21.54
C GLU A 303 -6.27 27.95 22.53
N ASN A 304 -5.95 26.65 22.55
CA ASN A 304 -4.93 26.10 23.45
C ASN A 304 -3.52 26.04 22.83
N GLY A 305 -3.35 26.49 21.58
CA GLY A 305 -2.07 26.55 20.89
C GLY A 305 -1.50 25.22 20.38
N THR A 306 -2.27 24.13 20.42
CA THR A 306 -1.84 22.84 19.80
C THR A 306 -1.77 22.98 18.27
N VAL A 307 -2.67 23.77 17.68
CA VAL A 307 -2.71 24.08 16.26
C VAL A 307 -2.43 25.57 16.07
N ALA A 308 -1.59 25.90 15.08
CA ALA A 308 -1.22 27.28 14.79
C ALA A 308 -2.17 27.96 13.79
N ASP A 309 -2.72 27.18 12.84
CA ASP A 309 -3.67 27.64 11.83
C ASP A 309 -4.48 26.44 11.31
N ALA A 310 -5.73 26.65 10.89
CA ALA A 310 -6.61 25.60 10.39
C ALA A 310 -7.59 26.11 9.34
N VAL A 311 -7.80 25.30 8.30
CA VAL A 311 -8.85 25.46 7.30
C VAL A 311 -9.78 24.27 7.36
N LEU A 312 -11.06 24.54 7.53
CA LEU A 312 -12.15 23.56 7.43
C LEU A 312 -12.79 23.66 6.05
N ALA A 313 -12.90 22.54 5.34
CA ALA A 313 -13.59 22.48 4.06
C ALA A 313 -15.09 22.80 4.24
N GLN A 314 -15.61 23.70 3.42
CA GLN A 314 -17.02 24.13 3.44
C GLN A 314 -17.90 23.32 2.48
N ASN A 315 -17.31 22.47 1.63
CA ASN A 315 -18.01 21.60 0.69
C ASN A 315 -17.05 20.53 0.14
N GLY A 316 -17.61 19.53 -0.54
CA GLY A 316 -16.85 18.42 -1.13
C GLY A 316 -15.78 18.84 -2.14
N ARG A 317 -15.93 19.98 -2.83
CA ARG A 317 -14.89 20.48 -3.75
C ARG A 317 -13.64 20.94 -2.98
N GLN A 318 -13.83 21.65 -1.87
CA GLN A 318 -12.72 22.06 -1.01
C GLN A 318 -12.07 20.86 -0.30
N ALA A 319 -12.87 19.91 0.17
CA ALA A 319 -12.36 18.65 0.75
C ALA A 319 -11.49 17.88 -0.25
N ALA A 320 -11.98 17.71 -1.49
CA ALA A 320 -11.22 17.07 -2.56
C ALA A 320 -9.93 17.83 -2.90
N ALA A 321 -9.94 19.16 -2.87
CA ALA A 321 -8.74 19.97 -3.11
C ALA A 321 -7.69 19.79 -2.00
N ILE A 322 -8.11 19.71 -0.73
CA ILE A 322 -7.22 19.40 0.40
C ILE A 322 -6.62 18.00 0.21
N TRP A 323 -7.44 16.98 -0.04
CA TRP A 323 -6.96 15.61 -0.23
C TRP A 323 -6.06 15.45 -1.46
N HIS A 324 -6.30 16.24 -2.52
CA HIS A 324 -5.44 16.22 -3.70
C HIS A 324 -3.99 16.58 -3.37
N LEU A 325 -3.75 17.48 -2.40
CA LEU A 325 -2.39 17.78 -1.92
C LEU A 325 -1.72 16.52 -1.36
N ARG A 326 -2.45 15.74 -0.53
CA ARG A 326 -1.93 14.51 0.09
C ARG A 326 -1.69 13.39 -0.92
N PHE A 327 -2.55 13.24 -1.92
CA PHE A 327 -2.43 12.18 -2.94
C PHE A 327 -1.38 12.49 -4.02
N ALA A 328 -1.05 13.76 -4.25
CA ALA A 328 -0.05 14.17 -5.25
C ALA A 328 1.41 13.89 -4.84
N VAL A 329 1.66 13.55 -3.57
CA VAL A 329 2.99 13.29 -3.00
C VAL A 329 3.79 12.27 -3.81
N SER A 330 3.21 11.12 -4.16
CA SER A 330 3.95 10.08 -4.90
C SER A 330 4.41 10.55 -6.28
N GLU A 331 3.59 11.38 -6.96
CA GLU A 331 3.99 11.98 -8.23
C GLU A 331 5.06 13.07 -8.03
N ALA A 332 4.90 13.92 -7.02
CA ALA A 332 5.85 14.99 -6.69
C ALA A 332 7.24 14.43 -6.37
N ASN A 333 7.30 13.37 -5.56
CA ASN A 333 8.53 12.65 -5.25
C ASN A 333 9.16 12.00 -6.48
N ARG A 334 8.36 11.41 -7.38
CA ARG A 334 8.87 10.84 -8.64
C ARG A 334 9.57 11.89 -9.52
N ARG A 335 9.11 13.15 -9.50
CA ARG A 335 9.70 14.24 -10.28
C ARG A 335 10.93 14.89 -9.64
N THR A 336 11.16 14.64 -8.35
CA THR A 336 12.26 15.26 -7.59
C THR A 336 13.63 14.70 -7.97
N GLY A 337 13.66 13.53 -8.62
CA GLY A 337 14.89 12.87 -9.06
C GLY A 337 15.24 11.65 -8.21
N PRO A 338 16.47 11.12 -8.34
CA PRO A 338 16.88 9.91 -7.65
C PRO A 338 16.94 10.15 -6.14
N GLY A 339 16.35 9.23 -5.36
CA GLY A 339 16.27 9.31 -3.92
C GLY A 339 15.95 7.95 -3.30
N PHE A 340 16.08 7.90 -1.98
CA PHE A 340 15.70 6.75 -1.18
C PHE A 340 14.32 6.96 -0.61
N SER A 341 13.50 5.91 -0.62
CA SER A 341 12.11 5.95 -0.20
C SER A 341 11.87 4.76 0.70
N TYR A 342 11.52 5.06 1.95
CA TYR A 342 11.25 4.11 3.00
C TYR A 342 9.80 4.24 3.42
N ASP A 343 9.21 3.10 3.77
CA ASP A 343 7.84 2.96 4.22
C ASP A 343 7.92 2.09 5.45
N VAL A 344 7.77 2.70 6.62
CA VAL A 344 8.14 2.10 7.91
C VAL A 344 7.09 2.46 8.95
N SER A 345 6.96 1.66 10.00
CA SER A 345 6.06 1.98 11.10
C SER A 345 6.73 1.81 12.44
N VAL A 346 6.34 2.65 13.38
CA VAL A 346 6.67 2.54 14.81
C VAL A 346 5.36 2.64 15.61
N ALA A 347 5.41 2.41 16.92
CA ALA A 347 4.24 2.71 17.75
C ALA A 347 3.82 4.17 17.55
N THR A 348 2.53 4.44 17.43
CA THR A 348 2.01 5.81 17.17
C THR A 348 2.60 6.85 18.13
N ALA A 349 2.73 6.52 19.41
CA ALA A 349 3.31 7.41 20.42
C ALA A 349 4.81 7.70 20.24
N ALA A 350 5.54 6.83 19.53
CA ALA A 350 6.98 6.96 19.26
C ALA A 350 7.28 7.79 18.01
N VAL A 351 6.31 8.03 17.12
CA VAL A 351 6.51 8.74 15.85
C VAL A 351 7.27 10.06 15.98
N PRO A 352 6.99 10.96 16.96
CA PRO A 352 7.75 12.20 17.07
C PRO A 352 9.24 11.96 17.37
N ALA A 353 9.54 11.09 18.33
CA ALA A 353 10.93 10.78 18.70
C ALA A 353 11.68 10.08 17.55
N PHE A 354 10.99 9.18 16.85
CA PHE A 354 11.49 8.51 15.65
C PHE A 354 11.89 9.50 14.56
N LEU A 355 11.01 10.48 14.25
CA LEU A 355 11.30 11.51 13.24
C LEU A 355 12.44 12.43 13.68
N ASP A 356 12.49 12.81 14.96
CA ASP A 356 13.56 13.63 15.52
C ASP A 356 14.93 12.93 15.39
N SER A 357 14.99 11.62 15.66
CA SER A 357 16.23 10.82 15.54
C SER A 357 16.72 10.77 14.09
N ILE A 358 15.84 10.40 13.16
CA ILE A 358 16.19 10.32 11.73
C ILE A 358 16.64 11.68 11.20
N GLU A 359 15.93 12.76 11.56
CA GLU A 359 16.28 14.10 11.10
C GLU A 359 17.66 14.53 11.63
N ALA A 360 17.97 14.24 12.90
CA ALA A 360 19.26 14.54 13.52
C ALA A 360 20.41 13.74 12.89
N GLU A 361 20.24 12.43 12.72
CA GLU A 361 21.26 11.55 12.12
C GLU A 361 21.53 11.91 10.66
N LEU A 362 20.47 12.14 9.86
CA LEU A 362 20.61 12.57 8.47
C LEU A 362 21.21 13.98 8.36
N ALA A 363 20.93 14.89 9.30
CA ALA A 363 21.54 16.23 9.29
C ALA A 363 23.06 16.19 9.48
N VAL A 364 23.57 15.19 10.20
CA VAL A 364 25.02 14.97 10.37
C VAL A 364 25.60 14.24 9.17
N ALA A 365 24.94 13.16 8.73
CA ALA A 365 25.45 12.28 7.68
C ALA A 365 25.35 12.88 6.27
N LEU A 366 24.27 13.62 6.00
CA LEU A 366 23.95 14.22 4.70
C LEU A 366 23.32 15.63 4.90
N PRO A 367 24.09 16.64 5.32
CA PRO A 367 23.56 17.93 5.80
C PRO A 367 22.66 18.67 4.81
N THR A 368 22.95 18.53 3.51
CA THR A 368 22.26 19.19 2.39
C THR A 368 21.19 18.31 1.75
N ALA A 369 21.00 17.07 2.21
CA ALA A 369 19.94 16.22 1.70
C ALA A 369 18.55 16.77 2.07
N ARG A 370 17.63 16.66 1.12
CA ARG A 370 16.20 16.89 1.39
C ARG A 370 15.67 15.71 2.17
N ARG A 371 15.11 16.01 3.34
CA ARG A 371 14.47 15.07 4.26
C ARG A 371 12.98 15.31 4.20
N LEU A 372 12.26 14.41 3.56
CA LEU A 372 10.85 14.57 3.26
C LEU A 372 10.06 13.49 4.00
N PHE A 373 9.05 13.93 4.74
CA PHE A 373 8.27 13.07 5.62
C PHE A 373 6.80 13.26 5.32
N VAL A 374 6.10 12.15 5.15
CA VAL A 374 4.65 12.09 5.02
C VAL A 374 4.18 10.76 5.57
N GLY A 375 3.03 10.70 6.21
CA GLY A 375 2.57 9.43 6.74
C GLY A 375 1.20 9.47 7.38
N HIS A 376 0.76 8.29 7.77
CA HIS A 376 -0.47 8.01 8.46
C HIS A 376 -0.17 8.05 9.97
N LEU A 377 -0.15 9.25 10.54
CA LEU A 377 0.20 9.40 11.96
C LEU A 377 -0.78 8.63 12.86
N GLY A 378 -2.03 8.49 12.42
CA GLY A 378 -3.08 7.74 13.11
C GLY A 378 -2.76 6.28 13.45
N ASP A 379 -1.93 5.62 12.64
CA ASP A 379 -1.55 4.20 12.78
C ASP A 379 -0.03 3.99 12.91
N GLY A 380 0.75 5.08 12.92
CA GLY A 380 2.19 5.04 13.14
C GLY A 380 3.03 4.72 11.90
N ASN A 381 2.42 4.66 10.71
CA ASN A 381 3.14 4.53 9.44
C ASN A 381 3.71 5.88 8.97
N MET A 382 5.02 5.91 8.70
CA MET A 382 5.72 7.05 8.13
C MET A 382 6.48 6.66 6.86
N HIS A 383 6.28 7.44 5.80
CA HIS A 383 7.13 7.43 4.63
C HIS A 383 8.27 8.43 4.82
N VAL A 384 9.50 7.92 4.79
CA VAL A 384 10.74 8.71 4.89
C VAL A 384 11.38 8.72 3.51
N ASN A 385 11.46 9.90 2.88
CA ASN A 385 12.19 10.06 1.63
C ASN A 385 13.43 10.93 1.85
N VAL A 386 14.57 10.42 1.37
CA VAL A 386 15.86 11.09 1.46
C VAL A 386 16.37 11.33 0.06
N VAL A 387 16.57 12.58 -0.30
CA VAL A 387 17.11 12.99 -1.60
C VAL A 387 18.45 13.68 -1.36
N PRO A 388 19.59 12.95 -1.46
CA PRO A 388 20.91 13.55 -1.40
C PRO A 388 21.09 14.55 -2.53
N ASP A 389 21.80 15.66 -2.30
CA ASP A 389 22.10 16.59 -3.39
C ASP A 389 23.11 15.98 -4.38
N PRO A 390 23.16 16.51 -5.62
CA PRO A 390 24.04 15.98 -6.66
C PRO A 390 25.53 15.94 -6.28
N VAL A 391 26.01 16.88 -5.47
CA VAL A 391 27.43 16.96 -5.08
C VAL A 391 27.78 15.79 -4.16
N HIS A 392 26.96 15.49 -3.15
CA HIS A 392 27.17 14.32 -2.30
C HIS A 392 27.03 13.00 -3.08
N GLN A 393 26.10 12.93 -4.04
CA GLN A 393 25.99 11.75 -4.90
C GLN A 393 27.27 11.52 -5.71
N GLU A 394 27.82 12.58 -6.33
CA GLU A 394 29.06 12.50 -7.10
C GLU A 394 30.26 12.10 -6.23
N GLN A 395 30.41 12.74 -5.07
CA GLN A 395 31.49 12.44 -4.12
C GLN A 395 31.48 11.00 -3.61
N ALA A 396 30.28 10.41 -3.43
CA ALA A 396 30.14 9.02 -3.02
C ALA A 396 30.37 8.01 -4.15
N GLY A 397 30.53 8.45 -5.40
CA GLY A 397 30.61 7.56 -6.57
C GLY A 397 29.25 7.12 -7.11
N GLY A 398 28.19 7.88 -6.83
CA GLY A 398 26.82 7.66 -7.26
C GLY A 398 25.86 7.46 -6.08
N ILE A 399 24.56 7.68 -6.32
CA ILE A 399 23.54 7.60 -5.26
C ILE A 399 23.53 6.24 -4.56
N GLU A 400 23.66 5.12 -5.27
CA GLU A 400 23.58 3.79 -4.66
C GLU A 400 24.71 3.51 -3.65
N ALA A 401 25.85 4.20 -3.75
CA ALA A 401 26.92 4.11 -2.75
C ALA A 401 26.51 4.70 -1.39
N LEU A 402 25.52 5.60 -1.35
CA LEU A 402 24.94 6.16 -0.13
C LEU A 402 23.88 5.26 0.50
N ARG A 403 23.36 4.25 -0.23
CA ARG A 403 22.27 3.41 0.27
C ARG A 403 22.58 2.72 1.61
N PRO A 404 23.76 2.08 1.82
CA PRO A 404 24.04 1.41 3.08
C PRO A 404 23.98 2.36 4.28
N LEU A 405 24.44 3.60 4.12
CA LEU A 405 24.39 4.63 5.15
C LEU A 405 22.95 5.02 5.49
N VAL A 406 22.13 5.31 4.47
CA VAL A 406 20.74 5.74 4.69
C VAL A 406 19.87 4.58 5.19
N ASP A 407 20.09 3.36 4.67
CA ASP A 407 19.42 2.15 5.16
C ASP A 407 19.74 1.90 6.64
N GLU A 408 20.99 2.08 7.07
CA GLU A 408 21.38 1.92 8.47
C GLU A 408 20.71 2.96 9.38
N ILE A 409 20.70 4.23 8.98
CA ILE A 409 20.03 5.30 9.76
C ILE A 409 18.53 5.00 9.89
N VAL A 410 17.85 4.76 8.77
CA VAL A 410 16.38 4.59 8.80
C VAL A 410 15.99 3.25 9.42
N TYR A 411 16.50 2.12 8.92
CA TYR A 411 16.11 0.81 9.44
C TYR A 411 16.71 0.51 10.82
N GLY A 412 17.87 1.06 11.15
CA GLY A 412 18.45 0.97 12.49
C GLY A 412 17.58 1.68 13.52
N THR A 413 17.13 2.91 13.24
CA THR A 413 16.20 3.64 14.13
C THR A 413 14.88 2.88 14.28
N VAL A 414 14.30 2.40 13.18
CA VAL A 414 13.05 1.62 13.22
C VAL A 414 13.18 0.36 14.07
N THR A 415 14.28 -0.39 13.91
CA THR A 415 14.47 -1.65 14.66
C THR A 415 14.76 -1.40 16.14
N ALA A 416 15.43 -0.30 16.50
CA ALA A 416 15.61 0.12 17.89
C ALA A 416 14.28 0.42 18.59
N ASP A 417 13.32 0.99 17.88
CA ASP A 417 11.96 1.28 18.37
C ASP A 417 10.98 0.08 18.28
N ALA A 418 11.50 -1.12 17.99
CA ALA A 418 10.70 -2.33 17.73
C ALA A 418 9.62 -2.13 16.64
N GLY A 419 9.91 -1.28 15.66
CA GLY A 419 9.06 -0.98 14.51
C GLY A 419 9.19 -1.97 13.34
N SER A 420 8.53 -1.65 12.24
CA SER A 420 8.57 -2.42 10.98
C SER A 420 9.29 -1.68 9.86
N ILE A 421 10.20 -2.36 9.17
CA ILE A 421 10.89 -1.87 7.96
C ILE A 421 9.99 -1.77 6.72
N SER A 422 8.76 -2.31 6.80
CA SER A 422 7.75 -2.22 5.76
C SER A 422 6.37 -2.18 6.39
N ALA A 423 5.71 -1.03 6.31
CA ALA A 423 4.38 -0.84 6.87
C ALA A 423 3.29 -1.34 5.91
N GLU A 424 3.36 -0.95 4.63
CA GLU A 424 2.30 -1.19 3.65
C GLU A 424 2.80 -1.74 2.31
N HIS A 425 3.96 -1.30 1.84
CA HIS A 425 4.43 -1.61 0.48
C HIS A 425 4.96 -3.05 0.31
N GLY A 426 4.95 -3.86 1.37
CA GLY A 426 5.49 -5.22 1.37
C GLY A 426 7.02 -5.26 1.28
N ILE A 427 7.57 -6.47 1.23
CA ILE A 427 9.01 -6.73 1.12
C ILE A 427 9.45 -6.71 -0.34
N GLY A 428 8.65 -7.31 -1.23
CA GLY A 428 8.96 -7.47 -2.64
C GLY A 428 10.33 -8.12 -2.86
N ARG A 429 11.04 -7.66 -3.89
CA ARG A 429 12.46 -7.95 -4.12
C ARG A 429 13.35 -6.95 -3.38
N LEU A 430 12.86 -5.72 -3.23
CA LEU A 430 13.60 -4.58 -2.73
C LEU A 430 14.12 -4.78 -1.31
N LYS A 431 13.28 -5.32 -0.41
CA LYS A 431 13.58 -5.36 1.03
C LYS A 431 13.96 -6.75 1.54
N VAL A 432 14.24 -7.73 0.67
CA VAL A 432 14.58 -9.11 1.09
C VAL A 432 15.81 -9.12 2.00
N ALA A 433 16.87 -8.38 1.62
CA ALA A 433 18.07 -8.26 2.44
C ALA A 433 17.81 -7.57 3.78
N ALA A 434 17.00 -6.50 3.77
CA ALA A 434 16.61 -5.78 4.99
C ALA A 434 15.76 -6.67 5.93
N LEU A 435 14.83 -7.46 5.39
CA LEU A 435 14.05 -8.44 6.15
C LEU A 435 14.98 -9.46 6.84
N GLY A 436 15.99 -9.94 6.13
CA GLY A 436 16.98 -10.88 6.66
C GLY A 436 17.77 -10.33 7.85
N LYS A 437 17.95 -9.01 7.94
CA LYS A 437 18.59 -8.34 9.09
C LYS A 437 17.60 -8.01 10.21
N ALA A 438 16.39 -7.57 9.85
CA ALA A 438 15.41 -7.07 10.81
C ALA A 438 14.64 -8.16 11.57
N ARG A 439 14.49 -9.35 10.99
CA ARG A 439 13.71 -10.45 11.59
C ARG A 439 14.60 -11.47 12.30
N PRO A 440 14.18 -11.99 13.46
CA PRO A 440 14.85 -13.10 14.12
C PRO A 440 14.99 -14.32 13.20
N ALA A 441 16.10 -15.04 13.32
CA ALA A 441 16.40 -16.20 12.47
C ALA A 441 15.31 -17.30 12.53
N HIS A 442 14.67 -17.49 13.69
CA HIS A 442 13.62 -18.49 13.87
C HIS A 442 12.32 -18.13 13.12
N GLU A 443 11.94 -16.84 13.06
CA GLU A 443 10.79 -16.38 12.28
C GLU A 443 11.05 -16.58 10.79
N LEU A 444 12.25 -16.23 10.31
CA LEU A 444 12.66 -16.45 8.93
C LEU A 444 12.67 -17.95 8.57
N ALA A 445 13.09 -18.82 9.48
CA ALA A 445 13.03 -20.27 9.28
C ALA A 445 11.58 -20.75 9.13
N LEU A 446 10.65 -20.24 9.95
CA LEU A 446 9.23 -20.57 9.86
C LEU A 446 8.61 -20.07 8.53
N MET A 447 8.94 -18.86 8.10
CA MET A 447 8.49 -18.33 6.80
C MET A 447 8.94 -19.23 5.64
N ARG A 448 10.20 -19.71 5.67
CA ARG A 448 10.72 -20.66 4.67
C ARG A 448 9.98 -22.00 4.71
N ALA A 449 9.67 -22.53 5.91
CA ALA A 449 8.92 -23.78 6.05
C ALA A 449 7.49 -23.66 5.50
N ILE A 450 6.82 -22.53 5.74
CA ILE A 450 5.52 -22.22 5.15
C ILE A 450 5.65 -22.15 3.62
N LYS A 451 6.60 -21.39 3.09
CA LYS A 451 6.85 -21.29 1.65
C LYS A 451 7.07 -22.67 1.01
N ALA A 452 7.91 -23.51 1.61
CA ALA A 452 8.19 -24.85 1.11
C ALA A 452 6.97 -25.78 1.13
N SER A 453 6.03 -25.55 2.06
CA SER A 453 4.78 -26.33 2.14
C SER A 453 3.78 -25.94 1.05
N PHE A 454 3.73 -24.68 0.65
CA PHE A 454 2.82 -24.17 -0.39
C PHE A 454 3.40 -24.28 -1.81
N ASP A 455 4.72 -24.17 -1.94
CA ASP A 455 5.43 -24.18 -3.21
C ASP A 455 6.80 -24.89 -3.08
N PRO A 456 6.80 -26.22 -3.05
CA PRO A 456 8.01 -27.02 -2.87
C PRO A 456 9.01 -26.91 -4.05
N LEU A 457 8.56 -26.45 -5.22
CA LEU A 457 9.40 -26.26 -6.40
C LEU A 457 9.93 -24.82 -6.54
N GLY A 458 9.51 -23.90 -5.68
CA GLY A 458 9.93 -22.50 -5.71
C GLY A 458 9.49 -21.76 -6.99
N ILE A 459 8.39 -22.17 -7.63
CA ILE A 459 7.92 -21.56 -8.88
C ILE A 459 7.09 -20.29 -8.66
N LEU A 460 6.43 -20.12 -7.51
CA LEU A 460 5.58 -18.97 -7.20
C LEU A 460 6.42 -17.78 -6.73
N ASN A 461 6.54 -16.78 -7.60
CA ASN A 461 7.20 -15.50 -7.40
C ASN A 461 8.58 -15.59 -6.72
N PRO A 462 9.55 -16.33 -7.32
CA PRO A 462 10.83 -16.58 -6.68
C PRO A 462 11.63 -15.29 -6.44
N GLY A 463 12.28 -15.23 -5.28
CA GLY A 463 13.08 -14.09 -4.85
C GLY A 463 12.26 -12.88 -4.36
N VAL A 464 10.97 -13.06 -4.11
CA VAL A 464 10.09 -12.09 -3.46
C VAL A 464 9.79 -12.53 -2.03
N VAL A 465 9.80 -11.58 -1.09
CA VAL A 465 9.72 -11.77 0.38
C VAL A 465 10.92 -12.52 0.96
N LEU A 466 11.27 -13.68 0.42
CA LEU A 466 12.42 -14.49 0.79
C LEU A 466 13.38 -14.57 -0.38
N ALA A 467 14.68 -14.72 -0.09
CA ALA A 467 15.67 -15.00 -1.11
C ALA A 467 15.32 -16.29 -1.86
N ALA A 468 15.57 -16.32 -3.17
CA ALA A 468 15.39 -17.53 -3.96
C ALA A 468 16.36 -18.61 -3.46
N THR A 469 15.86 -19.83 -3.31
CA THR A 469 16.63 -21.02 -2.96
C THR A 469 17.17 -21.74 -4.19
#